data_AF-A0AAD4TQ14-F1
#
_entry.id   AF-A0AAD4TQ14-F1
#
_cell.length_a   1.000
_cell.length_b   1.000
_cell.length_c   1.000
_cell.angle_alpha   90.00
_cell.angle_beta   90.00
_cell.angle_gamma   90.00
#
_symmetry.space_group_name_H-M   'P 1'
#
loop_
_entity.id
_entity.type
_entity.pdbx_description
1 polymer ?
#
loop_
_entity_poly.entity_id
_entity_poly.type
_entity_poly.pdbx_seq_one_letter_code
_entity_poly.pdbx_strand_id
1 'polypeptide(L)'
;MRDARDVKVVILGQDPYHGPDQAHGPCFSVQRPVPPPPSWENIYRELSTDTDGFAHSGRGDLSGWAKQGVLRLNAVLTVRAHQANSRTERGWEQFTDAAVLWLNQNAQGLVFLLWGSYAQKGSAVDRKRHHVLQTTRPSPLW
;
A
#
# COMPACT_ATOMS: atom_id res chain seq x y z
N MET A 1 7.32 14.53 8.63
CA MET A 1 8.05 13.26 8.73
C MET A 1 7.42 12.48 9.87
N ARG A 2 7.03 11.21 9.68
CA ARG A 2 6.43 10.39 10.76
C ARG A 2 7.47 9.39 11.26
N ASP A 3 7.39 9.06 12.53
CA ASP A 3 8.33 8.11 13.15
C ASP A 3 7.97 6.68 12.71
N ALA A 4 8.98 5.84 12.48
CA ALA A 4 8.78 4.43 12.15
C ALA A 4 8.04 3.68 13.28
N ARG A 5 8.10 4.20 14.51
CA ARG A 5 7.44 3.65 15.70
C ARG A 5 5.94 3.94 15.76
N ASP A 6 5.43 4.88 14.97
CA ASP A 6 3.99 5.21 14.92
C ASP A 6 3.19 4.28 13.98
N VAL A 7 3.88 3.37 13.28
CA VAL A 7 3.25 2.44 12.35
C VAL A 7 2.37 1.45 13.11
N LYS A 8 1.14 1.28 12.65
CA LYS A 8 0.14 0.33 13.18
C LYS A 8 -0.30 -0.67 12.12
N VAL A 9 -0.46 -0.20 10.88
CA VAL A 9 -0.91 -1.00 9.74
C VAL A 9 0.08 -0.83 8.60
N VAL A 10 0.40 -1.92 7.90
CA VAL A 10 1.25 -1.94 6.72
C VAL A 10 0.46 -2.47 5.54
N ILE A 11 0.33 -1.68 4.48
CA ILE A 11 -0.26 -2.07 3.20
C ILE A 11 0.84 -2.08 2.15
N LEU A 12 1.02 -3.21 1.47
CA LEU A 12 2.04 -3.37 0.44
C LEU A 12 1.44 -3.28 -0.97
N GLY A 13 2.01 -2.40 -1.79
CA GLY A 13 1.76 -2.30 -3.22
C GLY A 13 2.91 -2.89 -4.05
N GLN A 14 2.72 -3.03 -5.36
CA GLN A 14 3.75 -3.53 -6.27
C GLN A 14 4.56 -2.37 -6.85
N ASP A 15 3.98 -1.60 -7.77
CA ASP A 15 4.59 -0.47 -8.44
C ASP A 15 3.79 0.83 -8.23
N PRO A 16 4.45 2.00 -8.34
CA PRO A 16 3.75 3.27 -8.36
C PRO A 16 2.87 3.38 -9.61
N TYR A 17 1.83 4.20 -9.55
CA TYR A 17 1.08 4.57 -10.76
C TYR A 17 2.01 5.22 -11.80
N HIS A 18 1.87 4.80 -13.05
CA HIS A 18 2.77 5.21 -14.15
C HIS A 18 2.15 6.26 -15.08
N GLY A 19 0.93 6.74 -14.80
CA GLY A 19 0.34 7.87 -15.51
C GLY A 19 0.83 9.22 -14.97
N PRO A 20 0.75 10.29 -15.77
CA PRO A 20 1.07 11.65 -15.33
C PRO A 20 0.29 12.03 -14.07
N ASP A 21 0.97 12.68 -13.12
CA ASP A 21 0.42 13.23 -11.88
C ASP A 21 -0.26 12.23 -10.92
N GLN A 22 -0.21 10.93 -11.21
CA GLN A 22 -0.87 9.91 -10.39
C GLN A 22 -0.06 9.57 -9.13
N ALA A 23 1.20 9.17 -9.30
CA ALA A 23 2.03 8.72 -8.19
C ALA A 23 2.61 9.90 -7.39
N HIS A 24 2.46 9.83 -6.06
CA HIS A 24 3.09 10.80 -5.13
C HIS A 24 3.80 10.13 -3.94
N GLY A 25 4.12 8.84 -4.08
CA GLY A 25 4.85 8.04 -3.09
C GLY A 25 4.01 6.91 -2.48
N PRO A 26 2.99 7.19 -1.64
CA PRO A 26 2.19 6.15 -1.00
C PRO A 26 1.43 5.27 -1.99
N CYS A 27 1.40 3.96 -1.77
CA CYS A 27 0.61 3.06 -2.61
C CYS A 27 -0.90 3.37 -2.53
N PHE A 28 -1.60 3.09 -3.63
CA PHE A 28 -3.05 3.31 -3.81
C PHE A 28 -3.53 4.76 -3.64
N SER A 29 -2.65 5.75 -3.76
CA SER A 29 -2.99 7.16 -3.53
C SER A 29 -2.73 8.01 -4.75
N VAL A 30 -3.61 8.98 -4.99
CA VAL A 30 -3.43 10.03 -5.99
C VAL A 30 -3.71 11.40 -5.36
N GLN A 31 -3.06 12.45 -5.86
CA GLN A 31 -3.32 13.82 -5.41
C GLN A 31 -4.45 14.45 -6.23
N ARG A 32 -5.14 15.44 -5.66
CA ARG A 32 -6.11 16.22 -6.42
C ARG A 32 -5.40 16.98 -7.55
N PRO A 33 -6.04 17.15 -8.72
CA PRO A 33 -7.43 16.80 -9.06
C PRO A 33 -7.60 15.39 -9.66
N VAL A 34 -6.58 14.52 -9.59
CA VAL A 34 -6.59 13.22 -10.26
C VAL A 34 -7.73 12.34 -9.71
N PRO A 35 -8.56 11.75 -10.58
CA PRO A 35 -9.64 10.88 -10.15
C PRO A 35 -9.07 9.59 -9.53
N PRO A 36 -9.77 8.97 -8.58
CA PRO A 36 -9.28 7.75 -7.99
C PRO A 36 -9.14 6.62 -9.03
N PRO A 37 -8.02 5.88 -9.01
CA PRO A 37 -7.84 4.73 -9.90
C PRO A 37 -8.84 3.62 -9.59
N PRO A 38 -9.13 2.71 -10.55
CA PRO A 38 -10.10 1.63 -10.36
C PRO A 38 -9.82 0.76 -9.12
N SER A 39 -8.55 0.54 -8.80
CA SER A 39 -8.21 -0.24 -7.60
C SER A 39 -8.61 0.44 -6.30
N TRP A 40 -8.59 1.77 -6.30
CA TRP A 40 -9.04 2.54 -5.15
C TRP A 40 -10.56 2.58 -5.04
N GLU A 41 -11.27 2.67 -6.17
CA GLU A 41 -12.73 2.58 -6.20
C GLU A 41 -13.22 1.25 -5.60
N ASN A 42 -12.53 0.15 -5.87
CA ASN A 42 -12.85 -1.14 -5.25
C ASN A 42 -12.60 -1.16 -3.73
N ILE A 43 -11.51 -0.54 -3.26
CA ILE A 43 -11.25 -0.40 -1.82
C ILE A 43 -12.34 0.45 -1.15
N TYR A 44 -12.82 1.52 -1.81
CA TYR A 44 -13.92 2.32 -1.29
C TYR A 44 -15.25 1.59 -1.25
N ARG A 45 -15.52 0.74 -2.24
CA ARG A 45 -16.70 -0.13 -2.22
C ARG A 45 -16.64 -1.09 -1.03
N GLU A 46 -15.50 -1.73 -0.80
CA GLU A 46 -15.31 -2.62 0.36
C GLU A 46 -15.50 -1.86 1.68
N LEU A 47 -14.89 -0.68 1.83
CA LEU A 47 -15.05 0.16 3.03
C LEU A 47 -16.50 0.58 3.25
N SER A 48 -17.28 0.82 2.19
CA SER A 48 -18.70 1.18 2.31
C SER A 48 -19.57 0.04 2.82
N THR A 49 -19.14 -1.21 2.66
CA THR A 49 -19.86 -2.40 3.13
C THR A 49 -19.33 -2.92 4.47
N ASP A 50 -18.04 -2.74 4.75
CA ASP A 50 -17.37 -3.27 5.95
C ASP A 50 -17.38 -2.26 7.12
N THR A 51 -17.46 -0.96 6.84
CA THR A 51 -17.41 0.09 7.86
C THR A 51 -18.71 0.90 7.90
N ASP A 52 -19.52 0.66 8.93
CA ASP A 52 -20.75 1.41 9.15
C ASP A 52 -20.50 2.93 9.21
N GLY A 53 -21.29 3.68 8.45
CA GLY A 53 -21.17 5.13 8.36
C GLY A 53 -20.03 5.64 7.47
N PHE A 54 -19.30 4.76 6.78
CA PHE A 54 -18.30 5.19 5.80
C PHE A 54 -18.96 5.87 4.59
N ALA A 55 -18.60 7.13 4.35
CA ALA A 55 -19.05 7.87 3.17
C ALA A 55 -17.90 8.06 2.18
N HIS A 56 -18.13 7.67 0.93
CA HIS A 56 -17.16 7.86 -0.14
C HIS A 56 -16.90 9.36 -0.37
N SER A 57 -15.67 9.79 -0.08
CA SER A 57 -15.31 11.22 -0.12
C SER A 57 -15.14 11.81 -1.53
N GLY A 58 -15.15 10.97 -2.58
CA GLY A 58 -14.80 11.35 -3.94
C GLY A 58 -13.32 11.77 -4.12
N ARG A 59 -12.45 11.51 -3.14
CA ARG A 59 -11.02 11.89 -3.16
C ARG A 59 -10.14 10.65 -3.27
N GLY A 60 -9.01 10.74 -3.97
CA GLY A 60 -7.99 9.66 -4.02
C GLY A 60 -6.81 9.86 -3.05
N ASP A 61 -6.83 10.95 -2.26
CA ASP A 61 -5.75 11.27 -1.33
C ASP A 61 -5.99 10.61 0.04
N LEU A 62 -5.06 9.76 0.45
CA LEU A 62 -5.11 8.99 1.70
C LEU A 62 -4.03 9.42 2.68
N SER A 63 -3.55 10.64 2.54
CA SER A 63 -2.63 11.25 3.50
C SER A 63 -3.17 11.20 4.93
N GLY A 64 -4.51 11.23 5.09
CA GLY A 64 -5.19 11.05 6.39
C GLY A 64 -4.98 9.68 7.04
N TRP A 65 -4.94 8.59 6.27
CA TRP A 65 -4.63 7.25 6.80
C TRP A 65 -3.20 7.17 7.28
N ALA A 66 -2.30 7.75 6.49
CA ALA A 66 -0.90 7.80 6.85
C ALA A 66 -0.72 8.57 8.18
N LYS A 67 -1.52 9.62 8.46
CA LYS A 67 -1.51 10.37 9.74
C LYS A 67 -1.89 9.50 10.95
N GLN A 68 -2.58 8.39 10.73
CA GLN A 68 -3.08 7.50 11.76
C GLN A 68 -2.22 6.24 11.95
N GLY A 69 -1.06 6.17 11.29
CA GLY A 69 -0.14 5.04 11.42
C GLY A 69 -0.30 3.97 10.33
N VAL A 70 -0.98 4.27 9.23
CA VAL A 70 -1.08 3.36 8.07
C VAL A 70 0.08 3.61 7.11
N LEU A 71 1.11 2.76 7.17
CA LEU A 71 2.19 2.73 6.21
C LEU A 71 1.70 2.10 4.90
N ARG A 72 1.91 2.80 3.79
CA ARG A 72 1.50 2.39 2.43
C ARG A 72 2.73 2.40 1.53
N LEU A 73 3.34 1.23 1.36
CA LEU A 73 4.65 1.07 0.75
C LEU A 73 4.53 0.25 -0.53
N ASN A 74 4.98 0.78 -1.66
CA ASN A 74 5.20 -0.04 -2.85
C ASN A 74 6.53 -0.79 -2.72
N ALA A 75 6.64 -2.00 -3.26
CA ALA A 75 7.90 -2.72 -3.34
C ALA A 75 8.90 -2.09 -4.32
N VAL A 76 8.38 -1.46 -5.38
CA VAL A 76 9.17 -0.63 -6.29
C VAL A 76 8.79 0.83 -6.06
N LEU A 77 9.76 1.73 -5.87
CA LEU A 77 9.49 3.12 -5.49
C LEU A 77 9.52 4.12 -6.66
N THR A 78 9.92 3.68 -7.86
CA THR A 78 9.90 4.53 -9.07
C THR A 78 9.42 3.73 -10.26
N VAL A 79 8.79 4.39 -11.23
CA VAL A 79 8.37 3.78 -12.50
C VAL A 79 8.59 4.78 -13.62
N ARG A 80 8.90 4.31 -14.83
CA ARG A 80 8.90 5.17 -16.02
C ARG A 80 7.46 5.43 -16.46
N ALA A 81 7.19 6.64 -16.91
CA ALA A 81 5.87 7.02 -17.41
C ALA A 81 5.38 6.02 -18.47
N HIS A 82 4.13 5.59 -18.35
CA HIS A 82 3.45 4.63 -19.22
C HIS A 82 4.10 3.23 -19.33
N GLN A 83 5.04 2.88 -18.45
CA GLN A 83 5.69 1.57 -18.46
C GLN A 83 5.61 0.92 -17.08
N ALA A 84 4.51 0.22 -16.81
CA ALA A 84 4.35 -0.61 -15.63
C ALA A 84 5.56 -1.55 -15.44
N ASN A 85 5.98 -1.77 -14.19
CA ASN A 85 7.13 -2.64 -13.85
C ASN A 85 8.49 -2.28 -14.50
N SER A 86 8.65 -1.10 -15.11
CA SER A 86 9.90 -0.71 -15.80
C SER A 86 11.15 -0.57 -14.90
N ARG A 87 10.98 -0.65 -13.58
CA ARG A 87 12.03 -0.54 -12.56
C ARG A 87 12.02 -1.72 -11.58
N THR A 88 11.27 -2.78 -11.88
CA THR A 88 11.35 -4.04 -11.13
C THR A 88 12.74 -4.66 -11.33
N GLU A 89 13.23 -5.36 -10.30
CA GLU A 89 14.56 -5.99 -10.23
C GLU A 89 15.72 -5.00 -10.37
N ARG A 90 15.51 -3.75 -9.94
CA ARG A 90 16.53 -2.69 -9.94
C ARG A 90 17.01 -2.29 -8.55
N GLY A 91 16.66 -3.08 -7.53
CA GLY A 91 17.14 -2.94 -6.15
C GLY A 91 16.17 -2.23 -5.21
N TRP A 92 15.02 -1.74 -5.71
CA TRP A 92 14.00 -1.17 -4.84
C TRP A 92 13.41 -2.21 -3.88
N GLU A 93 13.22 -3.44 -4.38
CA GLU A 93 12.69 -4.55 -3.62
C GLU A 93 13.56 -4.82 -2.39
N GLN A 94 14.89 -4.86 -2.56
CA GLN A 94 15.83 -5.04 -1.45
C GLN A 94 15.69 -3.95 -0.38
N PHE A 95 15.50 -2.70 -0.81
CA PHE A 95 15.31 -1.58 0.11
C PHE A 95 13.99 -1.70 0.87
N THR A 96 12.89 -1.99 0.19
CA THR A 96 11.57 -2.11 0.82
C THR A 96 11.44 -3.34 1.69
N ASP A 97 12.10 -4.43 1.30
CA ASP A 97 12.20 -5.66 2.11
C ASP A 97 12.96 -5.40 3.40
N ALA A 98 14.06 -4.63 3.35
CA ALA A 98 14.79 -4.22 4.54
C ALA A 98 13.92 -3.35 5.48
N ALA A 99 13.10 -2.44 4.94
CA ALA A 99 12.18 -1.64 5.73
C ALA A 99 11.09 -2.49 6.41
N VAL A 100 10.50 -3.44 5.68
CA VAL A 100 9.51 -4.38 6.22
C VAL A 100 10.14 -5.30 7.27
N LEU A 101 11.35 -5.80 7.01
CA LEU A 101 12.10 -6.63 7.95
C LEU A 101 12.39 -5.89 9.25
N TRP A 102 12.80 -4.62 9.15
CA TRP A 102 13.03 -3.78 10.33
C TRP A 102 11.76 -3.64 11.16
N LEU A 103 10.61 -3.37 10.54
CA LEU A 103 9.32 -3.30 11.24
C LEU A 103 8.94 -4.63 11.89
N ASN A 104 9.13 -5.74 11.17
CA ASN A 104 8.88 -7.09 11.68
C ASN A 104 9.76 -7.44 12.91
N GLN A 105 10.99 -6.91 12.96
CA GLN A 105 11.93 -7.18 14.05
C GLN A 105 11.79 -6.21 15.24
N ASN A 106 11.40 -4.96 15.00
CA ASN A 106 11.49 -3.88 15.98
C ASN A 106 10.12 -3.37 16.47
N ALA A 107 9.02 -3.76 15.83
CA ALA A 107 7.67 -3.48 16.30
C ALA A 107 6.98 -4.76 16.80
N GLN A 108 5.79 -4.59 17.36
CA GLN A 108 4.94 -5.68 17.83
C GLN A 108 3.48 -5.35 17.54
N GLY A 109 2.66 -6.36 17.22
CA GLY A 109 1.22 -6.20 17.04
C GLY A 109 0.81 -5.45 15.77
N LEU A 110 1.73 -5.18 14.84
CA LEU A 110 1.39 -4.59 13.53
C LEU A 110 0.40 -5.46 12.76
N VAL A 111 -0.48 -4.82 11.99
CA VAL A 111 -1.38 -5.48 11.03
C VAL A 111 -0.82 -5.32 9.61
N PHE A 112 -0.50 -6.42 8.95
CA PHE A 112 -0.08 -6.45 7.55
C PHE A 112 -1.27 -6.82 6.65
N LEU A 113 -1.65 -5.93 5.74
CA LEU A 113 -2.64 -6.17 4.70
C LEU A 113 -1.91 -6.49 3.38
N LEU A 114 -1.95 -7.75 2.97
CA LEU A 114 -1.22 -8.27 1.83
C LEU A 114 -2.19 -8.60 0.68
N TRP A 115 -2.31 -7.66 -0.25
CA TRP A 115 -3.28 -7.74 -1.35
C TRP A 115 -2.62 -8.21 -2.65
N GLY A 116 -2.91 -9.45 -3.04
CA GLY A 116 -2.37 -10.09 -4.23
C GLY A 116 -1.06 -10.86 -4.00
N SER A 117 -0.76 -11.76 -4.95
CA SER A 117 0.32 -12.74 -4.85
C SER A 117 1.71 -12.11 -4.63
N TYR A 118 1.97 -10.95 -5.22
CA TYR A 118 3.24 -10.24 -5.06
C TYR A 118 3.47 -9.82 -3.59
N ALA A 119 2.49 -9.16 -2.97
CA ALA A 119 2.56 -8.74 -1.57
C ALA A 119 2.65 -9.94 -0.62
N GLN A 120 1.99 -11.04 -0.95
CA GLN A 120 1.98 -12.26 -0.14
C GLN A 120 3.31 -13.02 -0.17
N LYS A 121 4.02 -13.00 -1.31
CA LYS A 121 5.32 -13.69 -1.48
C LYS A 121 6.49 -12.94 -0.83
N GLY A 122 6.44 -11.61 -0.76
CA GLY A 122 7.54 -10.79 -0.26
C GLY A 122 7.61 -10.63 1.26
N SER A 123 6.56 -10.98 2.00
CA SER A 123 6.48 -10.67 3.43
C SER A 123 6.83 -11.88 4.30
N ALA A 124 8.11 -12.06 4.62
CA ALA A 124 8.54 -12.99 5.68
C ALA A 124 8.21 -12.39 7.09
N VAL A 125 6.92 -12.19 7.36
CA VAL A 125 6.41 -11.59 8.60
C VAL A 125 6.20 -12.67 9.66
N ASP A 126 6.67 -12.41 10.88
CA ASP A 126 6.43 -13.29 12.02
C ASP A 126 4.98 -13.17 12.48
N ARG A 127 4.15 -14.14 12.09
CA ARG A 127 2.72 -14.21 12.44
C ARG A 127 2.45 -14.46 13.93
N LYS A 128 3.46 -14.81 14.73
CA LYS A 128 3.31 -14.86 16.20
C LYS A 128 3.46 -13.47 16.83
N ARG A 129 4.20 -12.57 16.17
CA ARG A 129 4.44 -11.19 16.62
C ARG A 129 3.46 -10.18 16.03
N HIS A 130 2.92 -10.49 14.85
CA HIS A 130 2.12 -9.59 14.03
C HIS A 130 0.87 -10.28 13.48
N HIS A 131 -0.11 -9.48 13.07
CA HIS A 131 -1.30 -9.95 12.40
C HIS A 131 -1.11 -9.84 10.89
N VAL A 132 -1.44 -10.90 10.15
CA VAL A 132 -1.31 -10.93 8.68
C VAL A 132 -2.67 -11.27 8.09
N LEU A 133 -3.22 -10.37 7.30
CA LEU A 133 -4.46 -10.55 6.54
C LEU A 133 -4.14 -10.53 5.06
N GLN A 134 -4.65 -11.53 4.33
CA GLN A 134 -4.32 -11.74 2.93
C GLN A 134 -5.60 -11.84 2.12
N THR A 135 -5.64 -11.16 0.98
CA THR A 135 -6.72 -11.30 -0.01
C THR A 135 -6.19 -11.02 -1.41
N THR A 136 -7.05 -11.13 -2.41
CA THR A 136 -6.74 -10.78 -3.80
C THR A 136 -6.42 -9.29 -3.93
N ARG A 137 -5.75 -8.91 -5.03
CA ARG A 137 -5.50 -7.49 -5.31
C ARG A 137 -6.84 -6.80 -5.59
N PRO A 138 -7.07 -5.57 -5.11
CA PRO A 138 -8.28 -4.82 -5.43
C PRO A 138 -8.30 -4.28 -6.87
N SER A 139 -7.70 -4.97 -7.84
CA SER A 139 -7.65 -4.56 -9.26
C SER A 139 -8.86 -5.10 -10.04
N PRO A 140 -9.40 -4.36 -11.02
CA PRO A 140 -10.42 -4.89 -11.93
C PRO A 140 -9.88 -5.98 -12.87
N LEU A 141 -8.56 -6.01 -13.08
CA LEU A 141 -7.86 -7.06 -13.81
C LEU A 141 -7.32 -8.08 -12.80
N TRP A 142 -7.73 -9.33 -13.00
CA TRP A 142 -7.46 -10.51 -12.17
C TRP A 142 -6.03 -11.02 -12.32
#